data_AF-I4DBM2-F1
#
_entry.id   AF-I4DBM2-F1
#
_cell.length_a   1.000
_cell.length_b   1.000
_cell.length_c   1.000
_cell.angle_alpha   90.00
_cell.angle_beta   90.00
_cell.angle_gamma   90.00
#
_symmetry.space_group_name_H-M   'P 1'
#
loop_
_entity.id
_entity.type
_entity.pdbx_description
1 polymer ?
#
loop_
_entity_poly.entity_id
_entity_poly.type
_entity_poly.pdbx_seq_one_letter_code
_entity_poly.pdbx_strand_id
1 'polypeptide(L)'
;MSRAKPNQNDLRRSIGYNMITFMSVFIFLPIIWFIHLFSNDPGLYWRWGISSAVLVLINVVFYYWEYPKDWLKNLFALIGIDLIILLLEYFWLLQSMG
;
A
#
# COMPACT_ATOMS: atom_id res chain seq x y z
N MET A 1 10.81 -30.10 -14.43
CA MET A 1 10.73 -29.43 -13.11
C MET A 1 9.26 -29.34 -12.72
N SER A 2 8.82 -30.26 -11.85
CA SER A 2 7.47 -30.22 -11.29
C SER A 2 7.33 -28.93 -10.47
N ARG A 3 6.42 -28.03 -10.86
CA ARG A 3 6.04 -26.89 -10.01
C ARG A 3 5.42 -27.52 -8.76
N ALA A 4 6.19 -27.61 -7.68
CA ALA A 4 5.71 -28.07 -6.39
C ALA A 4 4.39 -27.32 -6.10
N LYS A 5 3.35 -28.07 -5.73
CA LYS A 5 2.04 -27.47 -5.41
C LYS A 5 2.27 -26.32 -4.43
N PRO A 6 1.67 -25.13 -4.64
CA PRO A 6 1.84 -24.01 -3.73
C PRO A 6 1.47 -24.47 -2.32
N ASN A 7 2.37 -24.22 -1.36
CA ASN A 7 2.15 -24.56 0.03
C ASN A 7 1.00 -23.66 0.57
N GLN A 8 0.26 -24.12 1.58
CA GLN A 8 -0.81 -23.32 2.18
C GLN A 8 -0.30 -21.96 2.68
N ASN A 9 0.96 -21.89 3.12
CA ASN A 9 1.61 -20.65 3.52
C ASN A 9 1.83 -19.68 2.35
N ASP A 10 2.10 -20.18 1.14
CA ASP A 10 2.30 -19.35 -0.05
C ASP A 10 0.98 -18.69 -0.47
N LEU A 11 -0.13 -19.44 -0.39
CA LEU A 11 -1.46 -18.92 -0.66
C LEU A 11 -1.87 -17.85 0.36
N ARG A 12 -1.66 -18.12 1.66
CA ARG A 12 -1.95 -17.15 2.74
C ARG A 12 -1.15 -15.87 2.57
N ARG A 13 0.14 -15.99 2.24
CA ARG A 13 1.01 -14.86 1.97
C ARG A 13 0.50 -14.04 0.79
N SER A 14 0.22 -14.68 -0.35
CA SER A 14 -0.30 -13.99 -1.54
C SER A 14 -1.60 -13.24 -1.26
N ILE A 15 -2.55 -13.87 -0.57
CA ILE A 15 -3.81 -13.23 -0.17
C ILE A 15 -3.53 -12.03 0.75
N GLY A 16 -2.70 -12.21 1.78
CA GLY A 16 -2.35 -11.14 2.72
C GLY A 16 -1.72 -9.94 2.03
N TYR A 17 -0.78 -10.16 1.12
CA TYR A 17 -0.14 -9.08 0.35
C TYR A 17 -1.13 -8.35 -0.55
N ASN A 18 -1.99 -9.09 -1.26
CA ASN A 18 -3.02 -8.48 -2.09
C ASN A 18 -4.00 -7.64 -1.26
N MET A 19 -4.41 -8.14 -0.10
CA MET A 19 -5.29 -7.40 0.82
C MET A 19 -4.62 -6.13 1.36
N ILE A 20 -3.37 -6.22 1.81
CA ILE A 20 -2.62 -5.06 2.33
C ILE A 20 -2.44 -4.03 1.23
N THR A 21 -1.97 -4.44 0.05
CA THR A 21 -1.75 -3.54 -1.10
C THR A 21 -3.04 -2.87 -1.57
N PHE A 22 -4.15 -3.62 -1.59
CA PHE A 22 -5.46 -3.04 -1.92
C PHE A 22 -5.87 -2.01 -0.86
N MET A 23 -5.79 -2.37 0.41
CA MET A 23 -6.16 -1.46 1.49
C MET A 23 -5.27 -0.21 1.52
N SER A 24 -3.96 -0.31 1.35
CA SER A 24 -3.05 0.83 1.40
C SER A 24 -3.32 1.85 0.28
N VAL A 25 -3.72 1.40 -0.91
CA VAL A 25 -4.11 2.29 -2.02
C VAL A 25 -5.46 2.98 -1.77
N PHE A 26 -6.46 2.22 -1.28
CA PHE A 26 -7.85 2.67 -1.23
C PHE A 26 -8.26 3.30 0.11
N ILE A 27 -7.46 3.16 1.17
CA ILE A 27 -7.75 3.77 2.48
C ILE A 27 -7.87 5.30 2.42
N PHE A 28 -7.26 5.94 1.42
CA PHE A 28 -7.32 7.38 1.21
C PHE A 28 -8.54 7.89 0.46
N LEU A 29 -9.39 7.02 -0.11
CA LEU A 29 -10.57 7.47 -0.85
C LEU A 29 -11.43 8.48 -0.06
N PRO A 30 -11.72 8.29 1.25
CA PRO A 30 -12.48 9.27 2.03
C PRO A 30 -11.75 10.62 2.16
N ILE A 31 -10.43 10.60 2.31
CA ILE A 31 -9.60 11.81 2.47
C ILE A 31 -9.52 12.58 1.15
N ILE A 32 -9.29 11.88 0.04
CA ILE A 32 -9.29 12.46 -1.31
C ILE A 32 -10.65 13.07 -1.62
N TRP A 33 -11.73 12.35 -1.29
CA TRP A 33 -13.08 12.87 -1.45
C TRP A 33 -13.32 14.13 -0.62
N PHE A 34 -12.88 14.14 0.65
CA PHE A 34 -12.95 15.32 1.50
C PHE A 34 -12.17 16.50 0.90
N ILE A 35 -10.90 16.31 0.51
CA ILE A 35 -10.09 17.38 -0.09
C ILE A 35 -10.75 17.89 -1.37
N HIS A 36 -11.26 17.02 -2.22
CA HIS A 36 -11.95 17.40 -3.46
C HIS A 36 -13.20 18.26 -3.22
N LEU A 37 -13.93 18.03 -2.14
CA LEU A 37 -15.11 18.84 -1.79
C LEU A 37 -14.75 20.24 -1.29
N PHE A 38 -13.61 20.41 -0.63
CA PHE A 38 -13.23 21.65 0.05
C PHE A 38 -12.06 22.40 -0.62
N SER A 39 -11.38 21.78 -1.58
CA SER A 39 -10.24 22.32 -2.32
C SER A 39 -10.36 22.02 -3.81
N ASN A 40 -10.17 23.05 -4.65
CA ASN A 40 -10.07 22.91 -6.12
C ASN A 40 -8.63 22.58 -6.54
N ASP A 41 -7.98 21.65 -5.85
CA ASP A 41 -6.61 21.27 -6.15
C ASP A 41 -6.54 20.32 -7.36
N PRO A 42 -6.08 20.78 -8.54
CA PRO A 42 -5.98 19.93 -9.73
C PRO A 42 -4.88 18.86 -9.59
N GLY A 43 -3.94 19.04 -8.66
CA GLY A 43 -2.84 18.11 -8.40
C GLY A 43 -3.21 16.95 -7.47
N LEU A 44 -4.40 16.94 -6.88
CA LEU A 44 -4.82 15.95 -5.88
C LEU A 44 -4.73 14.52 -6.40
N TYR A 45 -5.38 14.24 -7.54
CA TYR A 45 -5.40 12.90 -8.13
C TYR A 45 -4.03 12.46 -8.65
N TRP A 46 -3.21 13.41 -9.11
CA TRP A 46 -1.85 13.11 -9.56
C TRP A 46 -0.96 12.69 -8.39
N ARG A 47 -1.03 13.43 -7.27
CA ARG A 47 -0.33 13.08 -6.03
C ARG A 47 -0.75 11.72 -5.51
N TRP A 48 -2.05 11.47 -5.42
CA TRP A 48 -2.56 10.16 -5.01
C TRP A 48 -2.10 9.03 -5.95
N GLY A 49 -2.12 9.27 -7.27
CA GLY A 49 -1.63 8.30 -8.25
C GLY A 49 -0.15 7.97 -8.08
N ILE A 50 0.70 8.96 -7.85
CA ILE A 50 2.12 8.75 -7.56
C ILE A 50 2.30 7.97 -6.26
N SER A 51 1.64 8.37 -5.17
CA SER A 51 1.78 7.70 -3.89
C SER A 51 1.30 6.24 -3.94
N SER A 52 0.16 6.01 -4.60
CA SER A 52 -0.38 4.66 -4.84
C SER A 52 0.61 3.80 -5.63
N ALA A 53 1.23 4.36 -6.67
CA ALA A 53 2.23 3.65 -7.45
C ALA A 53 3.47 3.29 -6.60
N VAL A 54 3.94 4.21 -5.76
CA VAL A 54 5.07 3.97 -4.84
C VAL A 54 4.75 2.86 -3.84
N LEU A 55 3.57 2.90 -3.20
CA LEU A 55 3.10 1.86 -2.28
C LEU A 55 3.03 0.49 -2.96
N VAL A 56 2.42 0.42 -4.14
CA VAL A 56 2.31 -0.84 -4.89
C VAL A 56 3.71 -1.38 -5.23
N LEU A 57 4.61 -0.53 -5.71
CA LEU A 57 5.98 -0.95 -6.03
C LEU A 57 6.72 -1.48 -4.79
N ILE A 58 6.61 -0.79 -3.66
CA ILE A 58 7.20 -1.24 -2.39
C ILE A 58 6.62 -2.59 -1.99
N ASN A 59 5.31 -2.77 -2.07
CA ASN A 59 4.65 -4.02 -1.69
C ASN A 59 5.03 -5.18 -2.60
N VAL A 60 5.18 -4.93 -3.90
CA VAL A 60 5.66 -5.93 -4.86
C VAL A 60 7.12 -6.30 -4.56
N VAL A 61 7.99 -5.32 -4.33
CA VAL A 61 9.40 -5.57 -3.97
C VAL A 61 9.48 -6.37 -2.67
N PHE A 62 8.72 -5.97 -1.65
CA PHE A 62 8.68 -6.63 -0.36
C PHE A 62 8.15 -8.06 -0.46
N TYR A 63 7.17 -8.29 -1.35
CA TYR A 63 6.66 -9.62 -1.67
C TYR A 63 7.76 -10.51 -2.22
N TYR A 64 8.64 -10.05 -3.11
CA TYR A 64 9.73 -10.88 -3.64
C TYR A 64 10.94 -10.98 -2.71
N TRP A 65 11.11 -10.04 -1.76
CA TRP A 65 12.21 -10.08 -0.80
C TRP A 65 12.10 -11.26 0.16
N GLU A 66 10.88 -11.66 0.55
CA GLU A 66 10.64 -12.75 1.51
C GLU A 66 11.32 -12.55 2.88
N TYR A 67 11.58 -11.30 3.27
CA TYR A 67 12.22 -10.98 4.54
C TYR A 67 11.26 -10.24 5.48
N PRO A 68 11.05 -10.71 6.73
CA PRO A 68 11.52 -11.97 7.31
C PRO A 68 10.90 -13.22 6.64
N LYS A 69 11.57 -14.39 6.74
CA LYS A 69 11.10 -15.63 6.06
C LYS A 69 9.74 -16.14 6.53
N ASP A 70 9.33 -15.80 7.74
CA ASP A 70 8.00 -16.13 8.23
C ASP A 70 6.96 -15.21 7.58
N TRP A 71 6.01 -15.81 6.86
CA TRP A 71 5.02 -15.07 6.08
C TRP A 71 4.20 -14.09 6.92
N LEU A 72 3.86 -14.45 8.17
CA LEU A 72 3.03 -13.61 9.03
C LEU A 72 3.83 -12.41 9.56
N LYS A 73 5.06 -12.66 10.03
CA LYS A 73 5.99 -11.58 10.43
C LYS A 73 6.29 -10.64 9.27
N ASN A 74 6.40 -11.18 8.07
CA ASN A 74 6.61 -10.41 6.85
C ASN A 74 5.41 -9.53 6.52
N LEU A 75 4.18 -10.05 6.61
CA LEU A 75 2.98 -9.22 6.49
C LEU A 75 2.92 -8.10 7.54
N PHE A 76 3.28 -8.38 8.80
CA PHE A 76 3.32 -7.33 9.83
C PHE A 76 4.38 -6.26 9.57
N ALA A 77 5.57 -6.66 9.08
CA ALA A 77 6.60 -5.71 8.66
C ALA A 77 6.11 -4.83 7.51
N LEU A 78 5.43 -5.43 6.52
CA LEU A 78 4.81 -4.70 5.41
C LEU A 78 3.78 -3.70 5.90
N ILE A 79 2.85 -4.10 6.78
CA ILE A 79 1.86 -3.20 7.38
C ILE A 79 2.56 -2.03 8.08
N GLY A 80 3.63 -2.28 8.83
CA GLY A 80 4.38 -1.22 9.50
C GLY A 80 5.00 -0.21 8.53
N ILE A 81 5.60 -0.70 7.44
CA ILE A 81 6.17 0.15 6.39
C ILE A 81 5.06 0.95 5.68
N ASP A 82 3.98 0.29 5.31
CA ASP A 82 2.83 0.92 4.67
C ASP A 82 2.28 2.02 5.57
N LEU A 83 2.05 1.76 6.87
CA LEU A 83 1.58 2.78 7.80
C LEU A 83 2.47 4.04 7.85
N ILE A 84 3.80 3.88 7.80
CA ILE A 84 4.72 5.03 7.76
C ILE A 84 4.56 5.81 6.46
N ILE A 85 4.49 5.13 5.32
CA ILE A 85 4.29 5.76 4.01
C ILE A 85 2.93 6.46 3.96
N LEU A 86 1.88 5.80 4.44
CA LEU A 86 0.53 6.35 4.54
C LEU A 86 0.52 7.63 5.39
N LEU A 87 1.24 7.66 6.51
CA LEU A 87 1.36 8.88 7.33
C LEU A 87 2.03 10.02 6.56
N LEU A 88 3.12 9.74 5.83
CA LEU A 88 3.78 10.75 5.00
C LEU A 88 2.88 11.24 3.86
N GLU A 89 2.16 10.33 3.21
CA GLU A 89 1.20 10.65 2.17
C GLU A 89 0.06 11.52 2.70
N TYR A 90 -0.45 11.22 3.89
CA TYR A 90 -1.49 12.03 4.54
C TYR A 90 -1.05 13.50 4.70
N PHE A 91 0.16 13.74 5.23
CA PHE A 91 0.69 15.10 5.33
C PHE A 91 0.92 15.75 3.97
N TRP A 92 1.36 14.98 2.98
CA TRP A 92 1.58 15.46 1.61
C TRP A 92 0.29 15.87 0.90
N LEU A 93 -0.79 15.09 1.09
CA LEU A 93 -2.12 15.40 0.56
C LEU A 93 -2.72 16.63 1.25
N LEU A 94 -2.60 16.74 2.58
CA LEU A 94 -3.11 17.90 3.31
C LEU A 94 -2.37 19.21 2.97
N GLN A 95 -1.10 19.15 2.55
CA GLN A 95 -0.37 20.34 2.11
C GLN A 95 -1.05 21.03 0.92
N SER A 96 -1.91 20.34 0.17
CA SER A 96 -2.64 20.95 -0.93
C SER A 96 -3.87 21.78 -0.53
N MET A 97 -4.21 21.77 0.76
CA MET A 97 -5.34 22.53 1.30
C MET A 97 -4.94 23.92 1.84
N GLY A 98 -3.65 24.25 1.90
CA GLY A 98 -3.13 25.56 2.33
C GLY A 98 -2.50 26.33 1.19
#